data_AF-A0AA38FLY2-F1
#
_entry.id   AF-A0AA38FLY2-F1
#
_cell.length_a   1.000
_cell.length_b   1.000
_cell.length_c   1.000
_cell.angle_alpha   90.00
_cell.angle_beta   90.00
_cell.angle_gamma   90.00
#
_symmetry.space_group_name_H-M   'P 1'
#
loop_
_entity.id
_entity.type
_entity.pdbx_description
1 polymer ?
#
loop_
_entity_poly.entity_id
_entity_poly.type
_entity_poly.pdbx_seq_one_letter_code
_entity_poly.pdbx_strand_id
1 'polypeptide(L)'
;CPDCGVSYVPYPLSTDDSCGLPNYRIFCNNNQLEFKSLDGIFYPITDIDPWFHRLVIRPSALVTDSCASADFSVGGFYLDEKLPFNISKRNTVMLLNCSERLLLSPLNCTSTSLCHRYENEIEEAMACKDKLCCTYLKDTSYTAHRIRVHEGGCSAYTSVVDINSTLPPKAWNYGVEIEWIPL
;
A
#
# COMPACT_ATOMS: atom_id res chain seq x y z
N CYS A 1 6.48 21.59 -9.01
CA CYS A 1 6.99 21.10 -10.30
C CYS A 1 5.97 21.39 -11.38
N PRO A 2 6.28 21.25 -12.69
CA PRO A 2 5.25 21.20 -13.71
C PRO A 2 4.23 20.10 -13.37
N ASP A 3 2.99 20.26 -13.81
CA ASP A 3 1.96 19.26 -13.64
C ASP A 3 2.31 17.99 -14.41
N CYS A 4 1.93 16.84 -13.86
CA CYS A 4 2.04 15.55 -14.53
C CYS A 4 0.67 15.16 -15.07
N GLY A 5 0.43 15.39 -16.36
CA GLY A 5 -0.90 15.25 -16.92
C GLY A 5 -1.88 16.25 -16.32
N VAL A 6 -2.90 15.76 -15.62
CA VAL A 6 -3.89 16.59 -14.90
C VAL A 6 -3.56 16.72 -13.41
N SER A 7 -2.52 16.04 -12.93
CA SER A 7 -2.15 16.01 -11.52
C SER A 7 -1.17 17.14 -11.20
N TYR A 8 -1.59 18.04 -10.31
CA TYR A 8 -0.74 19.06 -9.73
C TYR A 8 0.33 18.43 -8.81
N VAL A 9 1.56 18.94 -8.88
CA VAL A 9 2.69 18.48 -8.06
C VAL A 9 3.04 19.54 -7.00
N PRO A 10 2.52 19.41 -5.76
CA PRO A 10 2.76 20.37 -4.70
C PRO A 10 4.19 20.29 -4.17
N TYR A 11 4.75 21.43 -3.77
CA TYR A 11 5.97 21.45 -2.96
C TYR A 11 5.71 20.79 -1.60
N PRO A 12 6.64 19.96 -1.05
CA PRO A 12 8.01 19.72 -1.48
C PRO A 12 8.22 18.62 -2.52
N LEU A 13 7.15 17.96 -2.99
CA LEU A 13 7.27 16.85 -3.94
C LEU A 13 8.00 17.30 -5.21
N SER A 14 8.90 16.44 -5.68
CA SER A 14 9.78 16.69 -6.82
C SER A 14 9.56 15.62 -7.88
N THR A 15 9.40 16.02 -9.14
CA THR A 15 9.39 15.11 -10.31
C THR A 15 10.69 15.20 -11.13
N ASP A 16 11.45 16.28 -10.96
CA ASP A 16 12.73 16.54 -11.64
C ASP A 16 13.70 17.33 -10.73
N ASP A 17 14.97 17.40 -11.11
CA ASP A 17 16.03 17.99 -10.27
C ASP A 17 15.98 19.53 -10.23
N SER A 18 15.12 20.15 -11.05
CA SER A 18 14.95 21.60 -11.14
C SER A 18 13.78 22.13 -10.32
N CYS A 19 12.97 21.26 -9.70
CA CYS A 19 11.80 21.64 -8.92
C CYS A 19 11.56 20.73 -7.71
N GLY A 20 10.91 21.29 -6.67
CA GLY A 20 10.69 20.55 -5.42
C GLY A 20 11.99 20.29 -4.67
N LEU A 21 12.00 19.29 -3.79
CA LEU A 21 13.18 18.84 -3.07
C LEU A 21 13.60 17.42 -3.50
N PRO A 22 14.90 17.15 -3.76
CA PRO A 22 15.36 15.84 -4.22
C PRO A 22 14.99 14.67 -3.31
N ASN A 23 14.90 14.90 -2.00
CA ASN A 23 14.54 13.85 -1.04
C ASN A 23 13.03 13.51 -1.05
N TYR A 24 12.19 14.33 -1.69
CA TYR A 24 10.74 14.15 -1.78
C TYR A 24 10.33 13.69 -3.19
N ARG A 25 11.15 12.81 -3.78
CA ARG A 25 11.01 12.41 -5.18
C ARG A 25 9.77 11.54 -5.41
N ILE A 26 8.96 11.96 -6.38
CA ILE A 26 7.96 11.15 -7.07
C ILE A 26 8.28 11.16 -8.57
N PHE A 27 7.61 10.33 -9.36
CA PHE A 27 7.90 10.18 -10.78
C PHE A 27 6.67 10.51 -11.60
N CYS A 28 6.89 11.15 -12.76
CA CYS A 28 5.86 11.36 -13.75
C CYS A 28 6.19 10.48 -14.95
N ASN A 29 5.30 9.53 -15.26
CA ASN A 29 5.45 8.60 -16.37
C ASN A 29 4.18 8.60 -17.21
N ASN A 30 4.27 8.95 -18.50
CA ASN A 30 3.12 9.01 -19.41
C ASN A 30 1.89 9.74 -18.83
N ASN A 31 2.10 10.93 -18.25
CA ASN A 31 1.06 11.75 -17.60
C ASN A 31 0.42 11.14 -16.34
N GLN A 32 1.04 10.12 -15.75
CA GLN A 32 0.63 9.50 -14.49
C GLN A 32 1.73 9.68 -13.44
N LEU A 33 1.33 10.15 -12.26
CA LEU A 33 2.23 10.21 -11.10
C LEU A 33 2.42 8.81 -10.52
N GLU A 34 3.65 8.48 -10.15
CA GLU A 34 4.07 7.20 -9.60
C GLU A 34 5.01 7.41 -8.40
N PHE A 35 4.91 6.54 -7.40
CA PHE A 35 5.83 6.46 -6.29
C PHE A 35 6.74 5.26 -6.48
N LYS A 36 8.06 5.45 -6.33
CA LYS A 36 9.04 4.38 -6.47
C LYS A 36 9.33 3.75 -5.11
N SER A 37 9.03 2.46 -4.95
CA SER A 37 9.46 1.65 -3.82
C SER A 37 10.98 1.45 -3.84
N LEU A 38 11.59 1.20 -2.68
CA LEU A 38 13.03 0.93 -2.55
C LEU A 38 13.47 -0.26 -3.43
N ASP A 39 12.60 -1.24 -3.62
CA ASP A 39 12.85 -2.42 -4.45
C ASP A 39 12.74 -2.15 -5.96
N GLY A 40 12.46 -0.89 -6.36
CA GLY A 40 12.46 -0.43 -7.75
C GLY A 40 11.12 -0.50 -8.48
N ILE A 41 10.08 -1.03 -7.84
CA ILE A 41 8.71 -1.06 -8.38
C ILE A 41 8.06 0.32 -8.27
N PHE A 42 7.34 0.72 -9.32
CA PHE A 42 6.58 1.97 -9.38
C PHE A 42 5.11 1.71 -9.12
N TYR A 43 4.52 2.46 -8.20
CA TYR A 43 3.12 2.36 -7.81
C TYR A 43 2.38 3.63 -8.22
N PRO A 44 1.27 3.54 -8.96
CA PRO A 44 0.50 4.72 -9.37
C PRO A 44 0.01 5.51 -8.16
N ILE A 45 0.29 6.81 -8.13
CA ILE A 45 -0.29 7.75 -7.16
C ILE A 45 -1.69 8.10 -7.64
N THR A 46 -2.68 7.84 -6.80
CA THR A 46 -4.10 8.08 -7.10
C THR A 46 -4.61 9.37 -6.47
N ASP A 47 -3.99 9.83 -5.39
CA ASP A 47 -4.39 11.05 -4.69
C ASP A 47 -3.20 11.71 -3.98
N ILE A 48 -3.23 13.04 -3.86
CA ILE A 48 -2.24 13.85 -3.15
C ILE A 48 -2.98 14.91 -2.35
N ASP A 49 -2.80 14.86 -1.03
CA ASP A 49 -3.28 15.86 -0.09
C ASP A 49 -2.09 16.65 0.48
N PRO A 50 -1.78 17.82 -0.10
CA PRO A 50 -0.67 18.63 0.38
C PRO A 50 -0.93 19.26 1.75
N TRP A 51 -2.19 19.40 2.17
CA TRP A 51 -2.53 20.00 3.45
C TRP A 51 -2.17 19.08 4.62
N PHE A 52 -2.43 17.78 4.45
CA PHE A 52 -2.07 16.77 5.44
C PHE A 52 -0.73 16.07 5.17
N HIS A 53 0.01 16.50 4.15
CA HIS A 53 1.29 15.93 3.75
C HIS A 53 1.19 14.44 3.41
N ARG A 54 0.17 14.06 2.63
CA ARG A 54 -0.15 12.66 2.33
C ARG A 54 -0.36 12.44 0.84
N LEU A 55 -0.02 11.25 0.39
CA LEU A 55 -0.38 10.74 -0.93
C LEU A 55 -0.89 9.32 -0.79
N VAL A 56 -1.70 8.87 -1.74
CA VAL A 56 -2.20 7.50 -1.79
C VAL A 56 -1.69 6.85 -3.05
N ILE A 57 -1.07 5.67 -2.90
CA ILE A 57 -0.70 4.82 -4.01
C ILE A 57 -1.67 3.66 -4.16
N ARG A 58 -1.87 3.19 -5.39
CA ARG A 58 -2.57 1.94 -5.65
C ARG A 58 -1.67 0.76 -5.25
N PRO A 59 -2.13 -0.18 -4.39
CA PRO A 59 -1.35 -1.37 -4.06
C PRO A 59 -1.14 -2.25 -5.30
N SER A 60 -0.14 -3.12 -5.24
CA SER A 60 0.08 -4.09 -6.32
C SER A 60 -1.15 -4.98 -6.50
N ALA A 61 -1.55 -5.20 -7.76
CA ALA A 61 -2.63 -6.11 -8.09
C ALA A 61 -2.26 -7.56 -7.77
N LEU A 62 -3.30 -8.38 -7.55
CA LEU A 62 -3.17 -9.84 -7.52
C LEU A 62 -2.92 -10.37 -8.94
N VAL A 63 -2.09 -11.39 -9.03
CA VAL A 63 -1.87 -12.13 -10.28
C VAL A 63 -3.13 -12.94 -10.59
N THR A 64 -3.60 -12.89 -11.84
CA THR A 64 -4.80 -13.62 -12.27
C THR A 64 -4.72 -15.10 -11.89
N ASP A 65 -5.83 -15.63 -11.36
CA ASP A 65 -5.97 -17.02 -10.88
C ASP A 65 -4.96 -17.45 -9.80
N SER A 66 -4.29 -16.50 -9.14
CA SER A 66 -3.30 -16.76 -8.10
C SER A 66 -3.51 -15.84 -6.90
N CYS A 67 -3.36 -16.38 -5.69
CA CYS A 67 -3.32 -15.55 -4.49
C CYS A 67 -1.90 -15.04 -4.22
N ALA A 68 -1.34 -14.30 -5.17
CA ALA A 68 -0.03 -13.66 -5.04
C ALA A 68 -0.11 -12.25 -5.61
N SER A 69 0.49 -11.27 -4.95
CA SER A 69 0.60 -9.92 -5.51
C SER A 69 1.72 -9.88 -6.55
N ALA A 70 1.60 -9.03 -7.56
CA ALA A 70 2.62 -8.90 -8.61
C ALA A 70 4.01 -8.48 -8.06
N ASP A 71 4.04 -7.77 -6.94
CA ASP A 71 5.26 -7.39 -6.21
C ASP A 71 5.74 -8.45 -5.19
N PHE A 72 5.17 -9.67 -5.20
CA PHE A 72 5.62 -10.76 -4.32
C PHE A 72 7.10 -11.09 -4.49
N SER A 73 7.58 -11.09 -5.74
CA SER A 73 8.98 -11.42 -6.08
C SER A 73 10.01 -10.47 -5.48
N VAL A 74 9.61 -9.23 -5.17
CA VAL A 74 10.46 -8.21 -4.53
C VAL A 74 10.17 -8.05 -3.03
N GLY A 75 9.19 -8.78 -2.51
CA GLY A 75 8.88 -8.83 -1.08
C GLY A 75 7.93 -7.73 -0.59
N GLY A 76 7.12 -7.18 -1.50
CA GLY A 76 6.07 -6.20 -1.22
C GLY A 76 6.52 -4.75 -1.36
N PHE A 77 5.84 -3.86 -0.64
CA PHE A 77 6.09 -2.42 -0.70
C PHE A 77 7.07 -1.98 0.39
N TYR A 78 8.10 -1.22 0.02
CA TYR A 78 9.13 -0.74 0.93
C TYR A 78 9.52 0.71 0.62
N LEU A 79 9.51 1.55 1.65
CA LEU A 79 10.03 2.92 1.63
C LEU A 79 11.51 2.93 2.00
N ASP A 80 12.29 3.82 1.37
CA ASP A 80 13.65 4.10 1.82
C ASP A 80 13.60 4.86 3.15
N GLU A 81 14.11 4.24 4.22
CA GLU A 81 14.15 4.80 5.58
C GLU A 81 14.98 6.09 5.70
N LYS A 82 15.77 6.43 4.69
CA LYS A 82 16.52 7.70 4.61
C LYS A 82 15.71 8.85 4.03
N LEU A 83 14.58 8.55 3.38
CA LEU A 83 13.69 9.53 2.77
C LEU A 83 12.60 9.95 3.77
N PRO A 84 12.01 11.14 3.61
CA PRO A 84 11.07 11.71 4.57
C PRO A 84 9.66 11.15 4.41
N PHE A 85 9.52 9.84 4.17
CA PHE A 85 8.24 9.17 3.91
C PHE A 85 7.99 8.04 4.91
N ASN A 86 6.75 7.94 5.39
CA ASN A 86 6.25 6.83 6.21
C ASN A 86 4.92 6.32 5.66
N ILE A 87 4.62 5.05 5.88
CA ILE A 87 3.28 4.50 5.68
C ILE A 87 2.42 4.98 6.85
N SER A 88 1.35 5.71 6.55
CA SER A 88 0.47 6.28 7.55
C SER A 88 -0.23 5.20 8.39
N LYS A 89 -0.53 5.53 9.64
CA LYS A 89 -1.33 4.69 10.56
C LYS A 89 -2.80 4.50 10.14
N ARG A 90 -3.26 5.23 9.11
CA ARG A 90 -4.62 5.09 8.57
C ARG A 90 -4.77 3.86 7.67
N ASN A 91 -3.67 3.19 7.34
CA ASN A 91 -3.70 2.01 6.49
C ASN A 91 -4.13 0.76 7.27
N THR A 92 -5.23 0.15 6.86
CA THR A 92 -5.60 -1.20 7.27
C THR A 92 -5.11 -2.19 6.22
N VAL A 93 -4.12 -2.99 6.58
CA VAL A 93 -3.47 -3.94 5.69
C VAL A 93 -4.08 -5.32 5.88
N MET A 94 -4.42 -5.97 4.77
CA MET A 94 -4.89 -7.34 4.71
C MET A 94 -3.82 -8.18 4.02
N LEU A 95 -3.33 -9.19 4.72
CA LEU A 95 -2.38 -10.18 4.23
C LEU A 95 -3.14 -11.43 3.81
N LEU A 96 -2.77 -12.00 2.66
CA LEU A 96 -3.51 -13.08 2.01
C LEU A 96 -2.58 -14.27 1.71
N ASN A 97 -3.15 -15.48 1.73
CA ASN A 97 -2.41 -16.74 1.56
C ASN A 97 -1.18 -16.81 2.45
N CYS A 98 -1.44 -16.73 3.76
CA CYS A 98 -0.44 -16.75 4.80
C CYS A 98 -0.10 -18.18 5.25
N SER A 99 1.12 -18.36 5.76
CA SER A 99 1.52 -19.54 6.51
C SER A 99 0.96 -19.49 7.92
N GLU A 100 0.63 -20.65 8.49
CA GLU A 100 0.19 -20.78 9.90
C GLU A 100 1.18 -20.20 10.92
N ARG A 101 2.44 -20.00 10.55
CA ARG A 101 3.43 -19.29 11.38
C ARG A 101 2.98 -17.88 11.76
N LEU A 102 2.14 -17.24 10.96
CA LEU A 102 1.61 -15.90 11.20
C LEU A 102 0.59 -15.88 12.35
N LEU A 103 0.04 -17.03 12.75
CA LEU A 103 -0.81 -17.14 13.94
C LEU A 103 -0.05 -16.85 15.24
N LEU A 104 1.28 -16.89 15.21
CA LEU A 104 2.15 -16.51 16.34
C LEU A 104 2.42 -15.01 16.39
N SER A 105 2.00 -14.25 15.37
CA SER A 105 2.14 -12.79 15.31
C SER A 105 0.89 -12.12 15.89
N PRO A 106 0.99 -10.86 16.37
CA PRO A 106 -0.15 -10.11 16.91
C PRO A 106 -1.09 -9.59 15.79
N LEU A 107 -1.44 -10.44 14.84
CA LEU A 107 -2.29 -10.14 13.70
C LEU A 107 -3.72 -10.66 13.95
N ASN A 108 -4.72 -9.98 13.39
CA ASN A 108 -6.09 -10.46 13.44
C ASN A 108 -6.38 -11.41 12.26
N CYS A 109 -6.21 -12.71 12.50
CA CYS A 109 -6.50 -13.78 11.53
C CYS A 109 -7.80 -14.53 11.86
N THR A 110 -8.70 -13.93 12.65
CA THR A 110 -9.98 -14.58 13.01
C THR A 110 -10.90 -14.63 11.80
N SER A 111 -11.86 -15.56 11.79
CA SER A 111 -12.87 -15.70 10.73
C SER A 111 -13.76 -14.47 10.55
N THR A 112 -13.76 -13.53 11.50
CA THR A 112 -14.51 -12.27 11.44
C THR A 112 -13.66 -11.07 11.04
N SER A 113 -12.38 -11.28 10.71
CA SER A 113 -11.46 -10.23 10.26
C SER A 113 -11.84 -9.67 8.89
N LEU A 114 -11.34 -8.46 8.57
CA LEU A 114 -11.68 -7.75 7.34
C LEU A 114 -11.16 -8.48 6.08
N CYS A 115 -10.05 -9.21 6.17
CA CYS A 115 -9.53 -9.98 5.05
C CYS A 115 -10.50 -11.09 4.58
N HIS A 116 -11.26 -11.71 5.50
CA HIS A 116 -12.28 -12.68 5.10
C HIS A 116 -13.45 -12.02 4.37
N ARG A 117 -13.81 -10.77 4.71
CA ARG A 117 -14.81 -10.03 3.93
C ARG A 117 -14.28 -9.69 2.54
N TYR A 118 -13.01 -9.29 2.46
CA TYR A 118 -12.34 -9.01 1.20
C TYR A 118 -12.34 -10.23 0.26
N GLU A 119 -11.83 -11.39 0.70
CA GLU A 119 -11.73 -12.58 -0.16
C GLU A 119 -13.08 -13.16 -0.59
N ASN A 120 -14.15 -12.91 0.17
CA ASN A 120 -15.49 -13.42 -0.13
C ASN A 120 -16.33 -12.48 -1.01
N GLU A 121 -16.08 -11.18 -0.98
CA GLU A 121 -16.92 -10.18 -1.67
C GLU A 121 -16.23 -9.50 -2.87
N ILE A 122 -14.90 -9.62 -2.99
CA ILE A 122 -14.10 -9.03 -4.07
C ILE A 122 -13.66 -10.13 -5.06
N GLU A 123 -13.95 -9.92 -6.33
CA GLU A 123 -13.73 -10.89 -7.40
C GLU A 123 -12.23 -11.22 -7.57
N GLU A 124 -11.38 -10.19 -7.56
CA GLU A 124 -9.93 -10.33 -7.68
C GLU A 124 -9.32 -11.16 -6.54
N ALA A 125 -10.00 -11.20 -5.38
CA ALA A 125 -9.54 -11.89 -4.19
C ALA A 125 -10.06 -13.33 -4.08
N MET A 126 -10.91 -13.81 -5.00
CA MET A 126 -11.49 -15.15 -4.93
C MET A 126 -10.43 -16.26 -4.96
N ALA A 127 -9.30 -16.04 -5.63
CA ALA A 127 -8.17 -16.98 -5.64
C ALA A 127 -7.51 -17.15 -4.25
N CYS A 128 -7.78 -16.24 -3.32
CA CYS A 128 -7.30 -16.25 -1.94
C CYS A 128 -8.24 -16.95 -0.96
N LYS A 129 -9.49 -17.24 -1.39
CA LYS A 129 -10.52 -17.81 -0.53
C LYS A 129 -10.07 -19.12 0.11
N ASP A 130 -10.52 -19.34 1.35
CA ASP A 130 -10.23 -20.52 2.17
C ASP A 130 -8.75 -20.71 2.52
N LYS A 131 -7.90 -19.71 2.25
CA LYS A 131 -6.51 -19.67 2.70
C LYS A 131 -6.42 -18.83 3.97
N LEU A 132 -5.37 -19.02 4.76
CA LEU A 132 -5.16 -18.19 5.94
C LEU A 132 -4.97 -16.73 5.49
N CYS A 133 -5.77 -15.84 6.04
CA CYS A 133 -5.65 -14.40 5.85
C CYS A 133 -5.57 -13.72 7.22
N CYS A 134 -4.92 -12.57 7.26
CA CYS A 134 -4.78 -11.79 8.48
C CYS A 134 -4.94 -10.30 8.17
N THR A 135 -5.44 -9.54 9.14
CA THR A 135 -5.55 -8.08 9.04
C THR A 135 -4.78 -7.43 10.18
N TYR A 136 -4.16 -6.28 9.90
CA TYR A 136 -3.61 -5.40 10.93
C TYR A 136 -3.75 -3.93 10.54
N LEU A 137 -3.87 -3.06 11.54
CA LEU A 137 -3.78 -1.63 11.35
C LEU A 137 -2.30 -1.24 11.38
N LYS A 138 -1.87 -0.40 10.43
CA LYS A 138 -0.52 0.15 10.44
C LYS A 138 -0.30 0.97 11.71
N ASP A 139 0.85 0.76 12.32
CA ASP A 139 1.33 1.52 13.45
C ASP A 139 2.58 2.32 13.06
N THR A 140 2.92 3.33 13.87
CA THR A 140 4.13 4.15 13.67
C THR A 140 5.39 3.44 14.20
N SER A 141 5.36 2.12 14.38
CA SER A 141 6.43 1.35 15.01
C SER A 141 7.36 0.73 13.95
N TYR A 142 7.98 -0.42 14.26
CA TYR A 142 8.98 -1.13 13.47
C TYR A 142 8.59 -1.44 12.01
N THR A 143 7.34 -1.22 11.59
CA THR A 143 6.87 -1.47 10.21
C THR A 143 6.43 -0.22 9.45
N ALA A 144 6.74 0.99 9.95
CA ALA A 144 6.35 2.26 9.33
C ALA A 144 6.77 2.38 7.87
N HIS A 145 7.83 1.68 7.45
CA HIS A 145 8.37 1.80 6.10
C HIS A 145 7.98 0.65 5.17
N ARG A 146 7.36 -0.45 5.65
CA ARG A 146 7.23 -1.65 4.82
C ARG A 146 5.91 -2.40 4.99
N ILE A 147 5.31 -2.83 3.89
CA ILE A 147 4.30 -3.89 3.87
C ILE A 147 4.94 -5.12 3.24
N ARG A 148 5.20 -6.14 4.07
CA ARG A 148 5.99 -7.30 3.68
C ARG A 148 5.12 -8.45 3.22
N VAL A 149 5.45 -8.98 2.04
CA VAL A 149 5.05 -10.33 1.58
C VAL A 149 6.33 -11.11 1.31
N HIS A 150 6.33 -12.42 1.54
CA HIS A 150 7.49 -13.29 1.29
C HIS A 150 7.10 -14.76 1.46
N GLU A 151 7.93 -15.65 0.92
CA GLU A 151 7.81 -17.09 1.15
C GLU A 151 7.92 -17.44 2.63
N GLY A 152 7.02 -18.28 3.13
CA GLY A 152 6.92 -18.61 4.56
C GLY A 152 6.17 -17.56 5.41
N GLY A 153 5.86 -16.40 4.82
CA GLY A 153 4.96 -15.39 5.37
C GLY A 153 3.60 -15.42 4.71
N CYS A 154 3.28 -14.39 3.93
CA CYS A 154 2.08 -14.31 3.09
C CYS A 154 2.52 -13.96 1.67
N SER A 155 1.78 -14.43 0.65
CA SER A 155 2.16 -14.20 -0.75
C SER A 155 1.49 -12.99 -1.39
N ALA A 156 0.51 -12.38 -0.74
CA ALA A 156 -0.09 -11.14 -1.21
C ALA A 156 -0.52 -10.24 -0.06
N TYR A 157 -0.73 -8.97 -0.39
CA TYR A 157 -1.40 -8.02 0.48
C TYR A 157 -2.33 -7.11 -0.32
N THR A 158 -3.27 -6.51 0.37
CA THR A 158 -3.97 -5.30 -0.07
C THR A 158 -4.08 -4.34 1.12
N SER A 159 -4.48 -3.09 0.86
CA SER A 159 -4.60 -2.07 1.88
C SER A 159 -5.80 -1.17 1.61
N VAL A 160 -6.44 -0.72 2.69
CA VAL A 160 -7.52 0.26 2.66
C VAL A 160 -7.13 1.43 3.55
N VAL A 161 -7.28 2.64 3.03
CA VAL A 161 -7.05 3.88 3.77
C VAL A 161 -8.30 4.22 4.57
N ASP A 162 -8.14 4.44 5.87
CA ASP A 162 -9.18 4.90 6.79
C ASP A 162 -10.45 4.05 6.72
N ILE A 163 -10.28 2.74 6.95
CA ILE A 163 -11.34 1.74 6.77
C ILE A 163 -12.61 2.11 7.53
N ASN A 164 -13.73 2.17 6.80
CA ASN A 164 -15.06 2.16 7.40
C ASN A 164 -15.65 0.74 7.27
N SER A 165 -15.53 -0.06 8.33
CA SER A 165 -15.96 -1.46 8.34
C SER A 165 -17.48 -1.63 8.23
N THR A 166 -18.27 -0.56 8.36
CA THR A 166 -19.73 -0.62 8.13
C THR A 166 -20.09 -0.68 6.64
N LEU A 167 -19.18 -0.25 5.75
CA LEU A 167 -19.36 -0.30 4.32
C LEU A 167 -19.06 -1.71 3.75
N PRO A 168 -19.68 -2.08 2.61
CA PRO A 168 -19.30 -3.29 1.89
C PRO A 168 -17.88 -3.15 1.29
N PRO A 169 -17.13 -4.26 1.09
CA PRO A 169 -15.76 -4.22 0.58
C PRO A 169 -15.60 -3.50 -0.76
N LYS A 170 -16.61 -3.53 -1.62
CA LYS A 170 -16.61 -2.82 -2.92
C LYS A 170 -16.62 -1.29 -2.77
N ALA A 171 -16.99 -0.77 -1.61
CA ALA A 171 -17.04 0.66 -1.30
C ALA A 171 -15.86 1.12 -0.41
N TRP A 172 -14.90 0.25 -0.13
CA TRP A 172 -13.70 0.61 0.62
C TRP A 172 -12.74 1.43 -0.23
N ASN A 173 -11.99 2.32 0.44
CA ASN A 173 -10.98 3.16 -0.19
C ASN A 173 -9.64 2.42 -0.31
N TYR A 174 -9.50 1.57 -1.34
CA TYR A 174 -8.27 0.80 -1.54
C TYR A 174 -7.10 1.69 -1.90
N GLY A 175 -6.00 1.53 -1.16
CA GLY A 175 -4.83 2.37 -1.28
C GLY A 175 -3.82 2.11 -0.18
N VAL A 176 -2.58 2.51 -0.42
CA VAL A 176 -1.57 2.68 0.63
C VAL A 176 -1.32 4.18 0.77
N GLU A 177 -1.75 4.76 1.90
CA GLU A 177 -1.47 6.15 2.25
C GLU A 177 -0.04 6.27 2.78
N ILE A 178 0.74 7.13 2.15
CA ILE A 178 2.09 7.50 2.53
C ILE A 178 2.03 8.94 3.02
N GLU A 179 2.56 9.20 4.19
CA GLU A 179 2.74 10.55 4.73
C GLU A 179 4.20 10.97 4.57
N TRP A 180 4.43 12.26 4.36
CA TRP A 180 5.77 12.83 4.35
C TRP A 180 5.96 13.86 5.45
N ILE A 181 7.21 14.01 5.87
CA ILE A 181 7.59 14.95 6.92
C ILE A 181 7.45 16.39 6.37
N PRO A 182 6.65 17.27 7.00
CA PRO A 182 6.55 18.67 6.60
C PRO A 182 7.88 19.40 6.81
N LEU A 183 8.07 20.50 6.08
CA LEU A 183 9.24 21.39 6.23
C LEU A 183 9.05 22.43 7.33
#